data_AF-A0A3M1TLP8-F1
#
_entry.id   AF-A0A3M1TLP8-F1
#
_cell.length_a   1.000
_cell.length_b   1.000
_cell.length_c   1.000
_cell.angle_alpha   90.00
_cell.angle_beta   90.00
_cell.angle_gamma   90.00
#
_symmetry.space_group_name_H-M   'P 1'
#
loop_
_entity.id
_entity.type
_entity.pdbx_description
1 polymer ?
#
loop_
_entity_poly.entity_id
_entity_poly.type
_entity_poly.pdbx_seq_one_letter_code
_entity_poly.pdbx_strand_id
1 'polypeptide(L)'
;MKEAKERAREPGEATAPKAPDGGADHWLLRHRGLVLGVAAAITLALGAFLPRLGFDFSPQQLFETGDPDAAWARYERVIEAFGRDDNTLFVVLDAGPGGDALSPELRAWARKLSREAERWPFVQAVVSLATATTVHDEGGEITVGRADDLSAEAIVADPLLSGSLVSADRRYQV
;
A
#
# COMPACT_ATOMS: atom_id res chain seq x y z
N MET A 1 64.95 29.88 -31.75
CA MET A 1 65.09 30.70 -30.53
C MET A 1 63.84 31.57 -30.42
N LYS A 2 63.13 31.53 -29.28
CA LYS A 2 61.70 31.88 -29.04
C LYS A 2 60.75 30.73 -29.38
N GLU A 3 60.78 29.59 -28.69
CA GLU A 3 60.39 29.41 -27.28
C GLU A 3 59.09 30.11 -26.89
N ALA A 4 58.15 29.27 -26.46
CA ALA A 4 57.20 29.52 -25.39
C ALA A 4 56.41 30.83 -25.44
N LYS A 5 55.30 30.83 -26.17
CA LYS A 5 54.14 31.67 -25.80
C LYS A 5 53.13 30.78 -25.10
N GLU A 6 53.41 30.56 -23.81
CA GLU A 6 52.50 30.17 -22.74
C GLU A 6 51.06 30.60 -23.03
N ARG A 7 50.07 29.69 -23.03
CA ARG A 7 49.47 29.09 -21.82
C ARG A 7 49.22 30.12 -20.71
N ALA A 8 48.17 30.92 -20.87
CA ALA A 8 47.36 31.42 -19.76
C ALA A 8 46.03 31.96 -20.33
N ARG A 9 45.12 31.04 -20.69
CA ARG A 9 43.71 31.39 -20.82
C ARG A 9 43.14 31.15 -19.43
N GLU A 10 42.99 32.23 -18.66
CA GLU A 10 42.49 32.16 -17.29
C GLU A 10 41.11 31.48 -17.26
N PRO A 11 40.90 30.54 -16.31
CA PRO A 11 39.62 29.89 -16.16
C PRO A 11 38.61 30.87 -15.56
N GLY A 12 37.54 31.13 -16.32
CA GLY A 12 36.22 31.53 -15.85
C GLY A 12 36.21 32.43 -14.61
N GLU A 13 36.28 33.73 -14.84
CA GLU A 13 35.75 34.73 -13.92
C GLU A 13 34.27 34.42 -13.69
N ALA A 14 33.99 33.65 -12.65
CA ALA A 14 32.64 33.40 -12.16
C ALA A 14 32.10 34.76 -11.74
N THR A 15 31.29 35.36 -12.60
CA THR A 15 30.53 36.56 -12.32
C THR A 15 29.80 36.34 -11.00
N ALA A 16 30.29 37.01 -9.96
CA ALA A 16 29.64 37.00 -8.66
C ALA A 16 28.16 37.38 -8.88
N PRO A 17 27.20 36.69 -8.24
CA PRO A 17 25.79 37.05 -8.37
C PRO A 17 25.65 38.52 -7.99
N LYS A 18 25.25 39.33 -8.98
CA LYS A 18 25.03 40.76 -8.82
C LYS A 18 24.05 40.94 -7.66
N ALA A 19 24.52 41.52 -6.54
CA ALA A 19 23.67 41.75 -5.38
C ALA A 19 22.42 42.54 -5.83
N PRO A 20 21.21 42.11 -5.45
CA PRO A 20 19.99 42.79 -5.89
C PRO A 20 20.05 44.25 -5.44
N ASP A 21 19.74 45.15 -6.38
CA ASP A 21 19.81 46.59 -6.17
C ASP A 21 18.96 46.98 -4.94
N GLY A 22 19.60 47.57 -3.93
CA GLY A 22 19.20 47.56 -2.51
C GLY A 22 17.99 48.41 -2.11
N GLY A 23 16.94 48.44 -2.92
CA GLY A 23 15.67 49.10 -2.59
C GLY A 23 14.76 48.24 -1.70
N ALA A 24 14.70 46.93 -1.95
CA ALA A 24 13.80 46.02 -1.22
C ALA A 24 14.30 45.76 0.21
N ASP A 25 15.60 45.58 0.37
CA ASP A 25 16.25 45.25 1.64
C ASP A 25 16.07 46.36 2.67
N HIS A 26 16.23 47.61 2.22
CA HIS A 26 16.05 48.79 3.07
C HIS A 26 14.58 49.01 3.45
N TRP A 27 13.65 48.70 2.54
CA TRP A 27 12.22 48.76 2.80
C TRP A 27 11.76 47.69 3.81
N LEU A 28 12.27 46.46 3.67
CA LEU A 28 12.04 45.35 4.60
C LEU A 28 12.56 45.67 6.00
N LEU A 29 13.77 46.23 6.11
CA LEU A 29 14.36 46.63 7.40
C LEU A 29 13.60 47.78 8.07
N ARG A 30 13.10 48.74 7.28
CA ARG A 30 12.29 49.86 7.77
C ARG A 30 10.92 49.41 8.30
N HIS A 31 10.33 48.38 7.70
CA HIS A 31 9.01 47.84 8.08
C HIS A 31 9.10 46.50 8.80
N ARG A 32 10.23 46.19 9.47
CA ARG A 32 10.49 44.90 10.12
C ARG A 32 9.34 44.38 10.99
N GLY A 33 8.65 45.26 11.72
CA GLY A 33 7.51 44.87 12.56
C GLY A 33 6.30 44.41 11.74
N LEU A 34 6.02 45.06 10.61
CA LEU A 34 4.97 44.68 9.68
C LEU A 34 5.32 43.36 8.97
N VAL A 35 6.57 43.22 8.53
CA VAL A 35 7.05 41.98 7.89
C VAL A 35 6.96 40.79 8.84
N LEU A 36 7.44 40.94 10.08
CA LEU A 36 7.34 39.91 11.11
C LEU A 36 5.88 39.61 11.47
N GLY A 37 5.03 40.64 11.56
CA GLY A 37 3.60 40.48 11.81
C GLY A 37 2.90 39.69 10.70
N VAL A 38 3.17 40.00 9.43
CA VAL A 38 2.61 39.28 8.28
C VAL A 38 3.13 37.85 8.23
N ALA A 39 4.43 37.62 8.43
CA ALA A 39 4.99 36.29 8.48
C ALA A 39 4.35 35.44 9.60
N ALA A 40 4.24 36.00 10.81
CA ALA A 40 3.58 35.34 11.94
C ALA A 40 2.09 35.05 11.65
N ALA A 41 1.37 35.99 11.03
CA ALA A 41 -0.02 35.80 10.65
C ALA A 41 -0.18 34.67 9.62
N ILE A 42 0.70 34.59 8.62
CA ILE A 42 0.71 33.50 7.64
C ILE A 42 1.03 32.15 8.31
N THR A 43 2.03 32.11 9.19
CA THR A 43 2.38 30.90 9.94
C THR A 43 1.23 30.42 10.81
N LEU A 44 0.55 31.32 11.54
CA LEU A 44 -0.61 30.99 12.36
C LEU A 44 -1.80 30.55 11.49
N ALA A 45 -2.03 31.19 10.36
CA ALA A 45 -3.07 30.80 9.42
C ALA A 45 -2.83 29.37 8.91
N LEU A 46 -1.62 29.04 8.45
CA LEU A 46 -1.25 27.68 8.04
C LEU A 46 -1.34 26.68 9.21
N GLY A 47 -0.91 27.09 10.40
CA GLY A 47 -1.03 26.32 11.64
C GLY A 47 -2.49 26.00 12.01
N ALA A 48 -3.43 26.90 11.71
CA ALA A 48 -4.86 26.65 11.93
C ALA A 48 -5.44 25.59 10.97
N PHE A 49 -4.74 25.26 9.87
CA PHE A 49 -5.11 24.17 8.97
C PHE A 49 -4.47 22.82 9.33
N LEU A 50 -3.49 22.77 10.26
CA LEU A 50 -2.90 21.50 10.71
C LEU A 50 -3.93 20.48 11.21
N PRO A 51 -4.96 20.86 12.00
CA PRO A 51 -5.99 19.92 12.44
C PRO A 51 -6.85 19.36 11.29
N ARG A 52 -6.84 20.02 10.12
CA ARG A 52 -7.54 19.56 8.91
C ARG A 52 -6.65 18.69 8.01
N LEU A 53 -5.38 18.49 8.34
CA LEU A 53 -4.56 17.50 7.65
C LEU A 53 -5.09 16.10 7.99
N GLY A 54 -5.86 15.53 7.06
CA GLY A 54 -6.16 14.11 7.07
C GLY A 54 -4.96 13.35 6.55
N PHE A 55 -4.46 12.39 7.31
CA PHE A 55 -3.48 11.44 6.81
C PHE A 55 -4.24 10.23 6.28
N ASP A 56 -4.16 9.98 4.98
CA ASP A 56 -4.61 8.74 4.37
C ASP A 56 -3.42 7.79 4.34
N PHE A 57 -3.41 6.85 5.28
CA PHE A 57 -2.37 5.82 5.39
C PHE A 57 -2.73 4.55 4.62
N SER A 58 -3.66 4.63 3.66
CA SER A 58 -4.00 3.46 2.89
C SER A 58 -2.77 2.96 2.13
N PRO A 59 -2.42 1.66 2.26
CA PRO A 59 -1.28 1.06 1.55
C PRO A 59 -1.35 1.27 0.03
N GLN A 60 -2.57 1.51 -0.46
CA GLN A 60 -2.92 1.86 -1.84
C GLN A 60 -2.08 2.99 -2.43
N GLN A 61 -1.82 4.07 -1.69
CA GLN A 61 -1.01 5.20 -2.18
C GLN A 61 0.46 4.83 -2.38
N LEU A 62 0.96 3.81 -1.68
CA LEU A 62 2.33 3.33 -1.82
C LEU A 62 2.56 2.54 -3.12
N PHE A 63 1.49 2.01 -3.72
CA PHE A 63 1.54 1.22 -4.96
C PHE A 63 1.29 2.04 -6.23
N GLU A 64 0.88 3.31 -6.13
CA GLU A 64 0.72 4.22 -7.28
C GLU A 64 2.05 4.56 -7.99
N THR A 65 3.20 4.19 -7.40
CA THR A 65 4.54 4.58 -7.92
C THR A 65 5.20 3.54 -8.84
N GLY A 66 4.58 2.38 -9.07
CA GLY A 66 5.04 1.34 -10.01
C GLY A 66 3.91 0.90 -10.94
N ASP A 67 4.24 0.27 -12.08
CA ASP A 67 3.33 -0.10 -13.20
C ASP A 67 1.84 -0.21 -12.79
N PRO A 68 1.11 0.92 -12.85
CA PRO A 68 -0.05 1.16 -11.99
C PRO A 68 -1.26 0.35 -12.43
N ASP A 69 -1.37 0.00 -13.71
CA ASP A 69 -2.60 -0.54 -14.25
C ASP A 69 -2.84 -2.00 -13.85
N ALA A 70 -1.79 -2.82 -13.76
CA ALA A 70 -1.95 -4.25 -13.54
C ALA A 70 -2.16 -4.61 -12.06
N ALA A 71 -1.36 -4.02 -11.17
CA ALA A 71 -1.43 -4.28 -9.73
C ALA A 71 -2.69 -3.64 -9.13
N TRP A 72 -3.01 -2.41 -9.53
CA TRP A 72 -4.22 -1.72 -9.08
C TRP A 72 -5.48 -2.43 -9.54
N ALA A 73 -5.58 -2.81 -10.84
CA ALA A 73 -6.75 -3.51 -11.33
C ALA A 73 -6.94 -4.90 -10.69
N ARG A 74 -5.87 -5.57 -10.24
CA ARG A 74 -5.98 -6.83 -9.50
C ARG A 74 -6.42 -6.58 -8.06
N TYR A 75 -5.93 -5.52 -7.43
CA TYR A 75 -6.32 -5.09 -6.08
C TYR A 75 -7.78 -4.63 -5.99
N GLU A 76 -8.23 -3.78 -6.93
CA GLU A 76 -9.61 -3.28 -6.99
C GLU A 76 -10.60 -4.45 -7.12
N ARG A 77 -10.28 -5.46 -7.95
CA ARG A 77 -11.10 -6.67 -8.10
C ARG A 77 -11.18 -7.51 -6.82
N VAL A 78 -10.11 -7.53 -6.02
CA VAL A 78 -10.08 -8.22 -4.73
C VAL A 78 -10.92 -7.45 -3.70
N ILE A 79 -10.81 -6.11 -3.64
CA ILE A 79 -11.67 -5.30 -2.78
C ILE A 79 -13.15 -5.46 -3.18
N GLU A 80 -13.46 -5.43 -4.48
CA GLU A 80 -14.83 -5.53 -4.96
C GLU A 80 -15.46 -6.88 -4.58
N ALA A 81 -14.67 -7.96 -4.60
CA ALA A 81 -15.13 -9.30 -4.27
C ALA A 81 -15.24 -9.57 -2.75
N PHE A 82 -14.33 -9.02 -1.94
CA PHE A 82 -14.17 -9.40 -0.51
C PHE A 82 -14.46 -8.26 0.48
N GLY A 83 -14.73 -7.04 -0.02
CA GLY A 83 -15.01 -5.86 0.80
C GLY A 83 -13.76 -5.03 1.13
N ARG A 84 -14.00 -3.76 1.49
CA ARG A 84 -12.96 -2.81 1.93
C ARG A 84 -12.96 -2.78 3.46
N ASP A 85 -11.84 -3.16 4.06
CA ASP A 85 -11.63 -3.04 5.50
C ASP A 85 -10.25 -2.43 5.75
N ASP A 86 -10.19 -1.38 6.58
CA ASP A 86 -9.06 -0.44 6.63
C ASP A 86 -7.80 -1.03 7.29
N ASN A 87 -7.87 -2.28 7.79
CA ASN A 87 -6.75 -3.00 8.42
C ASN A 87 -6.57 -4.42 7.89
N THR A 88 -7.07 -4.73 6.69
CA THR A 88 -6.99 -6.07 6.11
C THR A 88 -5.86 -6.17 5.09
N LEU A 89 -4.92 -7.08 5.35
CA LEU A 89 -3.87 -7.45 4.39
C LEU A 89 -4.35 -8.65 3.57
N PHE A 90 -4.56 -8.45 2.28
CA PHE A 90 -4.81 -9.53 1.35
C PHE A 90 -3.49 -10.10 0.83
N VAL A 91 -3.30 -11.41 1.00
CA VAL A 91 -2.19 -12.16 0.40
C VAL A 91 -2.79 -13.08 -0.65
N VAL A 92 -2.49 -12.81 -1.93
CA VAL A 92 -2.97 -13.61 -3.06
C VAL A 92 -1.85 -14.55 -3.48
N LEU A 93 -2.17 -15.85 -3.54
CA LEU A 93 -1.25 -16.88 -4.02
C LEU A 93 -1.58 -17.24 -5.46
N ASP A 94 -0.56 -17.21 -6.31
CA ASP A 94 -0.68 -17.58 -7.71
C ASP A 94 -0.03 -18.95 -7.92
N ALA A 95 -0.81 -19.94 -8.34
CA ALA A 95 -0.30 -21.27 -8.65
C ALA A 95 0.55 -21.30 -9.94
N GLY A 96 0.58 -20.20 -10.69
CA GLY A 96 1.30 -20.07 -11.95
C GLY A 96 0.57 -20.74 -13.12
N PRO A 97 1.15 -20.64 -14.34
CA PRO A 97 0.51 -21.16 -15.55
C PRO A 97 0.32 -22.69 -15.47
N GLY A 98 -0.94 -23.13 -15.49
CA GLY A 98 -1.30 -24.55 -15.42
C GLY A 98 -1.20 -25.17 -14.02
N GLY A 99 -0.94 -24.36 -12.99
CA GLY A 99 -0.95 -24.79 -11.59
C GLY A 99 -2.36 -24.82 -10.99
N ASP A 100 -2.53 -25.66 -9.98
CA ASP A 100 -3.78 -25.73 -9.20
C ASP A 100 -3.62 -24.95 -7.89
N ALA A 101 -4.49 -23.96 -7.68
CA ALA A 101 -4.56 -23.17 -6.44
C ALA A 101 -4.92 -24.06 -5.23
N LEU A 102 -5.57 -25.19 -5.47
CA LEU A 102 -5.95 -26.15 -4.44
C LEU A 102 -4.95 -27.31 -4.31
N SER A 103 -3.78 -27.21 -4.96
CA SER A 103 -2.71 -28.21 -4.84
C SER A 103 -2.30 -28.45 -3.37
N PRO A 104 -1.94 -29.70 -3.00
CA PRO A 104 -1.51 -30.02 -1.64
C PRO A 104 -0.34 -29.16 -1.15
N GLU A 105 0.59 -28.83 -2.05
CA GLU A 105 1.76 -27.99 -1.78
C GLU A 105 1.35 -26.56 -1.41
N LEU A 106 0.47 -25.94 -2.21
CA LEU A 106 0.01 -24.58 -1.95
C LEU A 106 -0.84 -24.52 -0.68
N ARG A 107 -1.71 -25.51 -0.45
CA ARG A 107 -2.47 -25.65 0.80
C ARG A 107 -1.55 -25.82 2.02
N ALA A 108 -0.48 -26.60 1.92
CA ALA A 108 0.50 -26.76 3.00
C ALA A 108 1.23 -25.45 3.29
N TRP A 109 1.59 -24.70 2.25
CA TRP A 109 2.22 -23.39 2.40
C TRP A 109 1.27 -22.36 3.03
N ALA A 110 0.04 -22.25 2.53
CA ALA A 110 -0.98 -21.35 3.07
C ALA A 110 -1.28 -21.65 4.55
N ARG A 111 -1.35 -22.94 4.92
CA ARG A 111 -1.44 -23.39 6.31
C ARG A 111 -0.28 -22.92 7.17
N LYS A 112 0.95 -23.07 6.67
CA LYS A 112 2.15 -22.67 7.39
C LYS A 112 2.15 -21.15 7.61
N LEU A 113 1.91 -20.38 6.55
CA LEU A 113 1.84 -18.92 6.63
C LEU A 113 0.77 -18.47 7.61
N SER A 114 -0.44 -19.04 7.53
CA SER A 114 -1.55 -18.66 8.41
C SER A 114 -1.19 -18.84 9.88
N ARG A 115 -0.61 -20.00 10.24
CA ARG A 115 -0.16 -20.28 11.62
C ARG A 115 1.00 -19.41 12.08
N GLU A 116 1.87 -18.98 11.17
CA GLU A 116 2.96 -18.07 11.49
C GLU A 116 2.44 -16.64 11.71
N ALA A 117 1.49 -16.20 10.89
CA ALA A 117 0.85 -14.89 11.02
C ALA A 117 0.01 -14.77 12.30
N GLU A 118 -0.73 -15.81 12.70
CA GLU A 118 -1.49 -15.85 13.96
C GLU A 118 -0.61 -15.66 15.21
N ARG A 119 0.68 -15.94 15.12
CA ARG A 119 1.62 -15.77 16.25
C ARG A 119 2.08 -14.34 16.44
N TRP A 120 1.78 -13.44 15.49
CA TRP A 120 2.21 -12.06 15.56
C TRP A 120 1.30 -11.27 16.50
N PRO A 121 1.84 -10.49 17.44
CA PRO A 121 1.06 -9.85 18.51
C PRO A 121 0.07 -8.79 18.02
N PHE A 122 0.20 -8.33 16.78
CA PHE A 122 -0.66 -7.32 16.15
C PHE A 122 -1.69 -7.91 15.17
N VAL A 123 -1.67 -9.23 14.95
CA VAL A 123 -2.64 -9.91 14.09
C VAL A 123 -3.83 -10.34 14.96
N GLN A 124 -5.01 -9.78 14.68
CA GLN A 124 -6.22 -10.09 15.44
C GLN A 124 -6.85 -11.43 15.01
N ALA A 125 -6.86 -11.69 13.70
CA ALA A 125 -7.41 -12.90 13.13
C ALA A 125 -6.72 -13.19 11.79
N VAL A 126 -6.67 -14.47 11.42
CA VAL A 126 -6.26 -14.92 10.10
C VAL A 126 -7.37 -15.78 9.53
N VAL A 127 -7.93 -15.36 8.40
CA VAL A 127 -8.95 -16.11 7.67
C VAL A 127 -8.32 -16.68 6.42
N SER A 128 -8.28 -18.00 6.32
CA SER A 128 -7.81 -18.75 5.15
C SER A 128 -8.55 -20.08 5.05
N LEU A 129 -8.41 -20.82 3.95
CA LEU A 129 -8.96 -22.18 3.83
C LEU A 129 -8.50 -23.11 4.96
N ALA A 130 -7.30 -22.86 5.50
CA ALA A 130 -6.74 -23.62 6.61
C ALA A 130 -7.43 -23.35 7.95
N THR A 131 -7.98 -22.16 8.14
CA THR A 131 -8.56 -21.70 9.42
C THR A 131 -10.08 -21.60 9.36
N ALA A 132 -10.66 -21.55 8.16
CA ALA A 132 -12.09 -21.51 7.96
C ALA A 132 -12.77 -22.78 8.44
N THR A 133 -13.79 -22.56 9.26
CA THR A 133 -14.67 -23.62 9.76
C THR A 133 -15.82 -23.77 8.79
N THR A 134 -16.15 -25.01 8.45
CA THR A 134 -17.30 -25.33 7.61
C THR A 134 -18.28 -26.19 8.36
N VAL A 135 -19.55 -26.11 7.96
CA VAL A 135 -20.63 -26.87 8.56
C VAL A 135 -21.37 -27.56 7.42
N HIS A 136 -21.38 -28.89 7.43
CA HIS A 136 -22.04 -29.69 6.42
C HIS A 136 -22.96 -30.74 7.04
N ASP A 137 -23.98 -31.12 6.29
CA ASP A 137 -24.88 -32.21 6.63
C ASP A 137 -24.43 -33.46 5.85
N GLU A 138 -23.94 -34.45 6.57
CA GLU A 138 -23.64 -35.78 6.02
C GLU A 138 -24.67 -36.78 6.56
N GLY A 139 -25.74 -37.01 5.79
CA GLY A 139 -26.72 -38.05 6.09
C GLY A 139 -27.62 -37.78 7.29
N GLY A 140 -27.87 -36.52 7.62
CA GLY A 140 -28.69 -36.08 8.76
C GLY A 140 -27.86 -35.77 10.01
N GLU A 141 -26.53 -35.88 9.95
CA GLU A 141 -25.60 -35.48 10.99
C GLU A 141 -24.87 -34.20 10.59
N ILE A 142 -24.93 -33.19 11.45
CA ILE A 142 -24.21 -31.93 11.24
C ILE A 142 -22.76 -32.15 11.68
N THR A 143 -21.84 -32.13 10.73
CA THR A 143 -20.41 -32.20 10.98
C THR A 143 -19.80 -30.80 10.90
N VAL A 144 -18.94 -30.48 11.87
CA VAL A 144 -18.15 -29.25 11.88
C VAL A 144 -16.72 -29.61 11.54
N GLY A 145 -16.24 -29.12 10.41
CA GLY A 145 -14.92 -29.44 9.86
C GLY A 145 -14.13 -28.19 9.49
N ARG A 146 -12.99 -28.39 8.83
CA ARG A 146 -12.23 -27.29 8.21
C ARG A 146 -12.41 -27.31 6.71
N ALA A 147 -12.37 -26.13 6.09
CA ALA A 147 -12.47 -26.00 4.64
C ALA A 147 -11.32 -26.71 3.90
N ASP A 148 -10.14 -26.76 4.52
CA ASP A 148 -8.97 -27.55 4.09
C ASP A 148 -9.28 -29.05 3.86
N ASP A 149 -10.14 -29.63 4.68
CA ASP A 149 -10.47 -31.07 4.62
C ASP A 149 -11.46 -31.39 3.48
N LEU A 150 -12.04 -30.35 2.86
CA LEU A 150 -13.03 -30.49 1.80
C LEU A 150 -12.38 -30.68 0.42
N SER A 151 -13.11 -31.39 -0.44
CA SER A 151 -12.80 -31.42 -1.88
C SER A 151 -12.95 -30.03 -2.50
N ALA A 152 -12.31 -29.80 -3.64
CA ALA A 152 -12.42 -28.54 -4.38
C ALA A 152 -13.89 -28.19 -4.69
N GLU A 153 -14.68 -29.19 -5.09
CA GLU A 153 -16.09 -29.02 -5.41
C GLU A 153 -16.91 -28.62 -4.18
N ALA A 154 -16.60 -29.22 -3.02
CA ALA A 154 -17.28 -28.90 -1.76
C ALA A 154 -16.93 -27.49 -1.26
N ILE A 155 -15.68 -27.05 -1.40
CA ILE A 155 -15.25 -25.68 -1.05
C ILE A 155 -16.02 -24.65 -1.89
N VAL A 156 -16.13 -24.87 -3.20
CA VAL A 156 -16.82 -23.95 -4.11
C VAL A 156 -18.34 -23.95 -3.91
N ALA A 157 -18.89 -25.07 -3.45
CA ALA A 157 -20.32 -25.21 -3.18
C ALA A 157 -20.74 -24.64 -1.81
N ASP A 158 -19.81 -24.42 -0.88
CA ASP A 158 -20.12 -23.97 0.48
C ASP A 158 -20.58 -22.48 0.49
N PRO A 159 -21.84 -22.20 0.86
CA PRO A 159 -22.34 -20.83 0.94
C PRO A 159 -21.65 -19.99 2.03
N LEU A 160 -21.05 -20.60 3.06
CA LEU A 160 -20.34 -19.89 4.12
C LEU A 160 -18.97 -19.36 3.67
N LEU A 161 -18.38 -19.98 2.64
CA LEU A 161 -17.11 -19.56 2.06
C LEU A 161 -17.30 -18.51 0.95
N SER A 162 -18.53 -18.33 0.46
CA SER A 162 -18.85 -17.36 -0.59
C SER A 162 -18.77 -15.92 -0.08
N GLY A 163 -18.04 -15.07 -0.80
CA GLY A 163 -17.78 -13.67 -0.44
C GLY A 163 -16.70 -13.47 0.64
N SER A 164 -16.17 -14.55 1.23
CA SER A 164 -15.09 -14.49 2.23
C SER A 164 -13.80 -15.13 1.72
N LEU A 165 -13.88 -16.36 1.19
CA LEU A 165 -12.74 -17.14 0.68
C LEU A 165 -12.91 -17.59 -0.77
N VAL A 166 -14.15 -17.66 -1.24
CA VAL A 166 -14.52 -17.92 -2.63
C VAL A 166 -15.26 -16.71 -3.15
N SER A 167 -14.81 -16.13 -4.26
CA SER A 167 -15.50 -15.00 -4.88
C SER A 167 -16.97 -15.35 -5.18
N ALA A 168 -17.89 -14.40 -4.99
CA ALA A 168 -19.31 -14.56 -5.31
C ALA A 168 -19.55 -14.90 -6.79
N ASP A 169 -18.69 -14.41 -7.68
CA ASP A 169 -18.74 -14.73 -9.12
C ASP A 169 -18.04 -16.06 -9.47
N ARG A 170 -17.48 -16.76 -8.48
CA ARG A 170 -16.71 -18.01 -8.57
C ARG A 170 -15.50 -17.95 -9.52
N ARG A 171 -15.04 -16.76 -9.93
CA ARG A 171 -13.87 -16.60 -10.81
C ARG A 171 -12.55 -16.62 -10.05
N TYR A 172 -12.58 -16.36 -8.75
CA TYR A 172 -11.41 -16.37 -7.89
C TYR A 172 -11.64 -17.31 -6.70
N GLN A 173 -10.68 -18.20 -6.48
CA GLN A 173 -10.60 -19.12 -5.36
C GLN A 173 -9.25 -18.82 -4.70
N VAL A 174 -9.26 -18.43 -3.43
CA VAL A 174 -8.05 -18.09 -2.67
C VAL A 174 -7.40 -19.34 -2.09
#